data_AF-A0A7W0Q2S7-F1
#
_entry.id   AF-A0A7W0Q2S7-F1
#
_cell.length_a   1.000
_cell.length_b   1.000
_cell.length_c   1.000
_cell.angle_alpha   90.00
_cell.angle_beta   90.00
_cell.angle_gamma   90.00
#
_symmetry.space_group_name_H-M   'P 1'
#
loop_
_entity.id
_entity.type
_entity.pdbx_description
1 polymer ?
#
loop_
_entity_poly.entity_id
_entity_poly.type
_entity_poly.pdbx_seq_one_letter_code
_entity_poly.pdbx_strand_id
1 'polypeptide(L)'
;MESADERLMADGARAYAAVVPTDAIRAFVTARAGAALAAHDPTARAVDLYLAGACASGDTAAIAELDAGLPALVRPLLARLGLPFSDVDEIVQRVRIALLSPNDAGDVGIARYSGRGDLRAYIRAIAAKLALKRRERERGPPASDDPLELVPDANDSPAMRVLKDRCRGDLRAAFAVALGELEPRERTLLRQHYLDGLGIDALAQLHRAHRATCARWIETARTKILRRVKSHLRDALDLPPAELDSAIVLVQSQLDLSLSRQLAD
;
A
#
# COMPACT_ATOMS: atom_id res chain seq x y z
N MET A 1 12.88 -32.98 -12.39
CA MET A 1 13.00 -31.51 -12.44
C MET A 1 11.89 -30.99 -11.55
N GLU A 2 12.22 -30.50 -10.37
CA GLU A 2 11.24 -30.00 -9.39
C GLU A 2 10.46 -28.82 -10.00
N SER A 3 9.14 -28.83 -9.87
CA SER A 3 8.29 -27.78 -10.43
C SER A 3 8.55 -26.44 -9.73
N ALA A 4 8.34 -25.33 -10.43
CA ALA A 4 8.57 -23.99 -9.84
C ALA A 4 7.74 -23.80 -8.55
N ASP A 5 6.52 -24.33 -8.52
CA ASP A 5 5.63 -24.28 -7.35
C ASP A 5 6.15 -25.10 -6.17
N GLU A 6 6.72 -26.28 -6.41
CA GLU A 6 7.37 -27.09 -5.36
C GLU A 6 8.54 -26.34 -4.74
N ARG A 7 9.34 -25.65 -5.55
CA ARG A 7 10.45 -24.83 -5.03
C ARG A 7 9.94 -23.68 -4.16
N LEU A 8 8.91 -22.94 -4.60
CA LEU A 8 8.33 -21.86 -3.78
C LEU A 8 7.76 -22.40 -2.45
N MET A 9 7.09 -23.56 -2.49
CA MET A 9 6.60 -24.24 -1.29
C MET A 9 7.74 -24.66 -0.36
N ALA A 10 8.83 -25.22 -0.91
CA ALA A 10 9.99 -25.64 -0.15
C ALA A 10 10.71 -24.44 0.49
N ASP A 11 10.83 -23.31 -0.22
CA ASP A 11 11.42 -22.08 0.31
C ASP A 11 10.65 -21.57 1.52
N GLY A 12 9.32 -21.53 1.43
CA GLY A 12 8.44 -21.13 2.53
C GLY A 12 8.48 -22.09 3.72
N ALA A 13 8.43 -23.40 3.48
CA ALA A 13 8.50 -24.42 4.53
C ALA A 13 9.84 -24.40 5.27
N ARG A 14 10.95 -24.10 4.58
CA ARG A 14 12.26 -23.92 5.22
C ARG A 14 12.31 -22.68 6.11
N ALA A 15 11.63 -21.61 5.72
CA ALA A 15 11.58 -20.38 6.52
C ALA A 15 10.69 -20.53 7.77
N TYR A 16 9.60 -21.31 7.67
CA TYR A 16 8.64 -21.52 8.76
C TYR A 16 8.49 -23.00 9.09
N ALA A 17 9.52 -23.59 9.70
CA ALA A 17 9.58 -25.03 10.00
C ALA A 17 8.44 -25.55 10.90
N ALA A 18 7.80 -24.68 11.69
CA ALA A 18 6.66 -25.03 12.54
C ALA A 18 5.32 -25.12 11.78
N VAL A 19 5.27 -24.60 10.54
CA VAL A 19 4.08 -24.59 9.70
C VAL A 19 4.15 -25.79 8.75
N VAL A 20 3.17 -26.67 8.83
CA VAL A 20 3.15 -27.88 8.00
C VAL A 20 2.57 -27.56 6.62
N PRO A 21 3.23 -27.92 5.50
CA PRO A 21 2.65 -27.75 4.18
C PRO A 21 1.33 -28.51 4.02
N THR A 22 0.27 -27.82 3.64
CA THR A 22 -1.05 -28.38 3.35
C THR A 22 -1.47 -28.10 1.91
N ASP A 23 -2.50 -28.79 1.43
CA ASP A 23 -3.07 -28.53 0.09
C ASP A 23 -3.66 -27.12 -0.02
N ALA A 24 -4.18 -26.56 1.07
CA ALA A 24 -4.68 -25.19 1.11
C ALA A 24 -3.54 -24.17 0.91
N ILE A 25 -2.40 -24.36 1.59
CA ILE A 25 -1.23 -23.51 1.43
C ILE A 25 -0.69 -23.64 0.00
N ARG A 26 -0.60 -24.87 -0.51
CA ARG A 26 -0.17 -25.15 -1.88
C ARG A 26 -1.05 -24.43 -2.90
N ALA A 27 -2.36 -24.55 -2.78
CA ALA A 27 -3.30 -23.86 -3.66
C ALA A 27 -3.14 -22.34 -3.60
N PHE A 28 -2.92 -21.78 -2.40
CA PHE A 28 -2.69 -20.35 -2.22
C PHE A 28 -1.43 -19.86 -2.94
N VAL A 29 -0.32 -20.59 -2.79
CA VAL A 29 0.98 -20.30 -3.40
C VAL A 29 0.91 -20.48 -4.93
N THR A 30 0.39 -21.61 -5.41
CA THR A 30 0.23 -21.89 -6.86
C THR A 30 -0.61 -20.82 -7.55
N ALA A 31 -1.74 -20.41 -6.95
CA ALA A 31 -2.57 -19.34 -7.50
C ALA A 31 -1.84 -17.98 -7.63
N ARG A 32 -0.71 -17.80 -6.95
CA ARG A 32 0.08 -16.57 -6.91
C ARG A 32 1.52 -16.77 -7.39
N ALA A 33 1.86 -17.94 -7.92
CA ALA A 33 3.23 -18.30 -8.32
C ALA A 33 3.80 -17.33 -9.36
N GLY A 34 2.97 -16.87 -10.31
CA GLY A 34 3.38 -15.87 -11.30
C GLY A 34 3.82 -14.53 -10.68
N ALA A 35 3.19 -14.10 -9.58
CA ALA A 35 3.62 -12.90 -8.86
C ALA A 35 4.93 -13.12 -8.10
N ALA A 36 5.14 -14.34 -7.59
CA ALA A 36 6.37 -14.74 -6.92
C ALA A 36 7.57 -14.75 -7.87
N LEU A 37 7.42 -15.42 -9.01
CA LEU A 37 8.47 -15.58 -9.99
C LEU A 37 8.84 -14.26 -10.69
N ALA A 38 7.92 -13.29 -10.74
CA ALA A 38 8.16 -11.97 -11.29
C ALA A 38 8.80 -10.99 -10.28
N ALA A 39 8.93 -11.35 -9.01
CA ALA A 39 9.53 -10.49 -8.00
C ALA A 39 11.06 -10.40 -8.16
N HIS A 40 11.66 -9.30 -7.70
CA HIS A 40 13.12 -9.16 -7.68
C HIS A 40 13.81 -10.22 -6.80
N ASP A 41 13.14 -10.62 -5.71
CA ASP A 41 13.53 -11.74 -4.86
C ASP A 41 12.38 -12.76 -4.79
N PRO A 42 12.37 -13.76 -5.69
CA PRO A 42 11.35 -14.80 -5.71
C PRO A 42 11.31 -15.64 -4.43
N THR A 43 12.45 -15.85 -3.78
CA THR A 43 12.56 -16.64 -2.54
C THR A 43 11.89 -15.91 -1.39
N ALA A 44 12.20 -14.63 -1.18
CA ALA A 44 11.52 -13.83 -0.15
C ALA A 44 10.02 -13.73 -0.41
N ARG A 45 9.61 -13.62 -1.68
CA ARG A 45 8.19 -13.61 -2.04
C ARG A 45 7.51 -14.96 -1.79
N ALA A 46 8.21 -16.07 -2.01
CA ALA A 46 7.73 -17.42 -1.69
C ALA A 46 7.46 -17.57 -0.19
N VAL A 47 8.41 -17.11 0.64
CA VAL A 47 8.28 -17.09 2.11
C VAL A 47 7.04 -16.29 2.53
N ASP A 48 6.86 -15.09 1.97
CA ASP A 48 5.69 -14.26 2.26
C ASP A 48 4.35 -14.93 1.86
N LEU A 49 4.31 -15.56 0.68
CA LEU A 49 3.10 -16.25 0.19
C LEU A 49 2.77 -17.49 1.02
N TYR A 50 3.79 -18.22 1.47
CA TYR A 50 3.64 -19.39 2.32
C TYR A 50 3.03 -19.01 3.67
N LEU A 51 3.58 -17.99 4.35
CA LEU A 51 3.04 -17.50 5.62
C LEU A 51 1.59 -17.01 5.47
N ALA A 52 1.31 -16.22 4.43
CA ALA A 52 -0.02 -15.70 4.18
C ALA A 52 -1.05 -16.81 3.86
N GLY A 53 -0.65 -17.81 3.08
CA GLY A 53 -1.49 -18.98 2.79
C GLY A 53 -1.79 -19.81 4.03
N ALA A 54 -0.78 -20.02 4.88
CA ALA A 54 -0.96 -20.73 6.14
C ALA A 54 -1.90 -19.98 7.10
N CYS A 55 -1.71 -18.66 7.25
CA CYS A 55 -2.63 -17.81 8.01
C CYS A 55 -4.06 -17.85 7.43
N ALA A 56 -4.20 -17.81 6.10
CA ALA A 56 -5.49 -17.87 5.44
C ALA A 56 -6.23 -19.20 5.69
N SER A 57 -5.48 -20.29 5.86
CA SER A 57 -6.03 -21.61 6.20
C SER A 57 -6.30 -21.83 7.69
N GLY A 58 -6.00 -20.85 8.54
CA GLY A 58 -6.20 -20.95 9.99
C GLY A 58 -5.08 -21.70 10.73
N ASP A 59 -3.89 -21.85 10.13
CA ASP A 59 -2.76 -22.49 10.79
C ASP A 59 -2.30 -21.65 12.00
N THR A 60 -2.31 -22.27 13.18
CA THR A 60 -2.05 -21.56 14.45
C THR A 60 -0.60 -21.13 14.61
N ALA A 61 0.36 -21.88 14.07
CA ALA A 61 1.77 -21.54 14.13
C ALA A 61 2.08 -20.34 13.21
N ALA A 62 1.51 -20.34 12.01
CA ALA A 62 1.62 -19.23 11.07
C ALA A 62 0.97 -17.94 11.62
N ILE A 63 -0.20 -18.07 12.24
CA ILE A 63 -0.88 -16.95 12.89
C ILE A 63 -0.01 -16.39 14.02
N ALA A 64 0.55 -17.24 14.89
CA ALA A 64 1.41 -16.81 15.98
C ALA A 64 2.68 -16.09 15.47
N GLU A 65 3.29 -16.60 14.40
CA GLU A 65 4.47 -15.99 13.78
C GLU A 65 4.16 -14.60 13.19
N LEU A 66 3.07 -14.49 12.42
CA LEU A 66 2.63 -13.21 11.86
C LEU A 66 2.36 -12.19 12.97
N ASP A 67 1.65 -12.64 14.00
CA ASP A 67 1.18 -11.83 15.11
C ASP A 67 2.33 -11.28 15.96
N ALA A 68 3.34 -12.11 16.25
CA ALA A 68 4.55 -11.71 16.96
C ALA A 68 5.30 -10.57 16.24
N GLY A 69 5.22 -10.52 14.91
CA GLY A 69 5.84 -9.47 14.08
C GLY A 69 5.05 -8.16 14.01
N LEU A 70 3.74 -8.14 14.31
CA LEU A 70 2.90 -6.97 14.13
C LEU A 70 3.35 -5.73 14.94
N PRO A 71 3.72 -5.84 16.23
CA PRO A 71 4.16 -4.68 17.00
C PRO A 71 5.38 -3.97 16.39
N ALA A 72 6.34 -4.73 15.84
CA ALA A 72 7.52 -4.18 15.20
C ALA A 72 7.19 -3.41 13.90
N LEU A 73 6.09 -3.76 13.22
CA LEU A 73 5.60 -3.05 12.05
C LEU A 73 4.77 -1.80 12.42
N VAL A 74 4.00 -1.87 13.52
CA VAL A 74 3.09 -0.81 13.95
C VAL A 74 3.81 0.32 14.70
N ARG A 75 4.78 0.01 15.57
CA ARG A 75 5.48 1.02 16.39
C ARG A 75 6.11 2.15 15.57
N PRO A 76 6.93 1.88 14.52
CA PRO A 76 7.54 2.95 13.72
C PRO A 76 6.49 3.75 12.94
N LEU A 77 5.40 3.10 12.53
CA LEU A 77 4.30 3.73 11.83
C LEU A 77 3.56 4.74 12.73
N LEU A 78 3.23 4.38 13.97
CA LEU A 78 2.57 5.30 14.90
C LEU A 78 3.44 6.50 15.26
N ALA A 79 4.74 6.25 15.49
CA ALA A 79 5.71 7.32 15.69
C ALA A 79 5.73 8.31 14.51
N ARG A 80 5.70 7.79 13.27
CA ARG A 80 5.62 8.62 12.06
C ARG A 80 4.29 9.39 11.93
N LEU A 81 3.19 8.83 12.41
CA LEU A 81 1.87 9.48 12.37
C LEU A 81 1.62 10.45 13.52
N GLY A 82 2.56 10.55 14.47
CA GLY A 82 2.43 11.36 15.68
C GLY A 82 1.38 10.82 16.67
N LEU A 83 1.08 9.52 16.61
CA LEU A 83 0.15 8.85 17.51
C LEU A 83 0.87 8.33 18.76
N PRO A 84 0.21 8.33 19.92
CA PRO A 84 0.84 7.91 21.17
C PRO A 84 1.18 6.41 21.14
N PHE A 85 2.27 6.04 21.81
CA PHE A 85 2.68 4.62 21.90
C PHE A 85 1.68 3.73 22.63
N SER A 86 0.78 4.30 23.43
CA SER A 86 -0.35 3.59 24.04
C SER A 86 -1.28 2.96 23.00
N ASP A 87 -1.30 3.48 21.78
CA ASP A 87 -2.20 2.99 20.72
C ASP A 87 -1.63 1.78 19.98
N VAL A 88 -0.38 1.39 20.25
CA VAL A 88 0.27 0.26 19.57
C VAL A 88 -0.59 -1.00 19.71
N ASP A 89 -1.01 -1.34 20.92
CA ASP A 89 -1.74 -2.58 21.18
C ASP A 89 -3.14 -2.55 20.55
N GLU A 90 -3.80 -1.39 20.56
CA GLU A 90 -5.10 -1.23 19.89
C GLU A 90 -4.97 -1.38 18.37
N ILE A 91 -3.97 -0.74 17.75
CA ILE A 91 -3.77 -0.83 16.31
C ILE A 91 -3.33 -2.23 15.90
N VAL A 92 -2.45 -2.89 16.67
CA VAL A 92 -2.10 -4.31 16.47
C VAL A 92 -3.36 -5.17 16.53
N GLN A 93 -4.21 -5.00 17.54
CA GLN A 93 -5.46 -5.76 17.65
C GLN A 93 -6.39 -5.53 16.46
N ARG A 94 -6.51 -4.29 15.97
CA ARG A 94 -7.33 -4.00 14.80
C ARG A 94 -6.74 -4.58 13.50
N VAL A 95 -5.42 -4.61 13.36
CA VAL A 95 -4.73 -5.29 12.25
C VAL A 95 -4.98 -6.79 12.31
N ARG A 96 -4.91 -7.40 13.51
CA ARG A 96 -5.23 -8.81 13.74
C ARG A 96 -6.65 -9.12 13.29
N ILE A 97 -7.64 -8.33 13.72
CA ILE A 97 -9.04 -8.50 13.30
C ILE A 97 -9.16 -8.37 11.77
N ALA A 98 -8.55 -7.35 11.17
CA ALA A 98 -8.66 -7.10 9.75
C ALA A 98 -8.03 -8.20 8.87
N LEU A 99 -6.96 -8.84 9.35
CA LEU A 99 -6.20 -9.83 8.58
C LEU A 99 -6.63 -11.27 8.87
N LEU A 100 -6.90 -11.59 10.14
CA LEU A 100 -6.96 -12.97 10.63
C LEU A 100 -8.35 -13.37 11.12
N SER A 101 -9.27 -12.42 11.32
CA SER A 101 -10.65 -12.75 11.65
C SER A 101 -11.49 -12.86 10.38
N PRO A 102 -12.38 -13.88 10.28
CA PRO A 102 -13.38 -13.94 9.21
C PRO A 102 -14.29 -12.72 9.27
N ASN A 103 -14.65 -12.19 8.10
CA ASN A 103 -15.73 -11.20 7.98
C ASN A 103 -17.11 -11.90 7.93
N ASP A 104 -18.18 -11.12 7.76
CA ASP A 104 -19.56 -11.65 7.68
C ASP A 104 -19.78 -12.63 6.51
N ALA A 105 -18.94 -12.56 5.47
CA ALA A 105 -18.95 -13.47 4.33
C ALA A 105 -18.06 -14.72 4.56
N GLY A 106 -17.39 -14.83 5.72
CA GLY A 106 -16.48 -15.92 6.06
C GLY A 106 -15.06 -15.77 5.51
N ASP A 107 -14.75 -14.68 4.81
CA ASP A 107 -13.41 -14.44 4.25
C ASP A 107 -12.47 -13.85 5.31
N VAL A 108 -11.24 -14.35 5.35
CA VAL A 108 -10.14 -13.75 6.12
C VAL A 108 -9.36 -12.75 5.27
N GLY A 109 -9.07 -11.57 5.83
CA GLY A 109 -8.48 -10.47 5.05
C GLY A 109 -7.10 -10.78 4.45
N ILE A 110 -6.29 -11.58 5.15
CA ILE A 110 -4.97 -12.00 4.68
C ILE A 110 -5.03 -12.80 3.36
N ALA A 111 -6.15 -13.46 3.06
CA ALA A 111 -6.33 -14.20 1.81
C ALA A 111 -6.26 -13.28 0.57
N ARG A 112 -6.50 -11.97 0.75
CA ARG A 112 -6.44 -10.96 -0.33
C ARG A 112 -5.01 -10.56 -0.70
N TYR A 113 -4.01 -10.97 0.08
CA TYR A 113 -2.62 -10.72 -0.27
C TYR A 113 -2.27 -11.40 -1.60
N SER A 114 -1.86 -10.62 -2.59
CA SER A 114 -1.69 -11.07 -3.98
C SER A 114 -0.26 -11.46 -4.34
N GLY A 115 0.71 -11.24 -3.45
CA GLY A 115 2.13 -11.45 -3.74
C GLY A 115 2.78 -10.42 -4.66
N ARG A 116 2.11 -9.31 -4.99
CA ARG A 116 2.67 -8.27 -5.88
C ARG A 116 3.63 -7.29 -5.18
N GLY A 117 3.83 -7.42 -3.87
CA GLY A 117 4.73 -6.61 -3.04
C GLY A 117 4.97 -7.32 -1.71
N ASP A 118 5.90 -6.84 -0.87
CA ASP A 118 6.24 -7.50 0.40
C ASP A 118 5.08 -7.56 1.38
N LEU A 119 4.94 -8.71 2.06
CA LEU A 119 3.86 -8.94 3.02
C LEU A 119 3.92 -7.91 4.15
N ARG A 120 5.12 -7.52 4.57
CA ARG A 120 5.33 -6.47 5.57
C ARG A 120 4.81 -5.11 5.11
N ALA A 121 5.03 -4.71 3.86
CA ALA A 121 4.49 -3.47 3.28
C ALA A 121 2.98 -3.53 3.14
N TYR A 122 2.42 -4.67 2.72
CA TYR A 122 0.97 -4.88 2.67
C TYR A 122 0.33 -4.68 4.05
N ILE A 123 0.90 -5.29 5.09
CA ILE A 123 0.42 -5.15 6.47
C ILE A 123 0.59 -3.72 6.98
N ARG A 124 1.74 -3.07 6.69
CA ARG A 124 1.96 -1.66 7.05
C ARG A 124 0.94 -0.73 6.41
N ALA A 125 0.50 -0.98 5.18
CA ALA A 125 -0.53 -0.18 4.52
C ALA A 125 -1.89 -0.32 5.25
N ILE A 126 -2.26 -1.53 5.66
CA ILE A 126 -3.48 -1.78 6.45
C ILE A 126 -3.39 -1.12 7.82
N ALA A 127 -2.26 -1.27 8.52
CA ALA A 127 -2.01 -0.64 9.81
C ALA A 127 -2.09 0.90 9.71
N ALA A 128 -1.54 1.49 8.64
CA ALA A 128 -1.60 2.93 8.41
C ALA A 128 -3.03 3.43 8.25
N LYS A 129 -3.85 2.71 7.47
CA LYS A 129 -5.27 3.03 7.30
C LYS A 129 -6.05 2.96 8.62
N LEU A 130 -5.76 1.98 9.47
CA LEU A 130 -6.41 1.82 10.76
C LEU A 130 -5.99 2.88 11.78
N ALA A 131 -4.70 3.22 11.82
CA ALA A 131 -4.14 4.27 12.66
C ALA A 131 -4.66 5.66 12.27
N LEU A 132 -4.74 5.93 10.97
CA LEU A 132 -5.39 7.13 10.45
C LEU A 132 -6.84 7.25 10.92
N LYS A 133 -7.64 6.20 10.70
CA LYS A 133 -9.04 6.18 11.15
C LYS A 133 -9.20 6.36 12.66
N ARG A 134 -8.20 5.98 13.47
CA ARG A 134 -8.16 6.23 14.91
C ARG A 134 -7.96 7.72 15.20
N ARG A 135 -6.97 8.34 14.56
CA ARG A 135 -6.68 9.78 14.67
C ARG A 135 -7.90 10.66 14.31
N GLU A 136 -8.65 10.27 13.28
CA GLU A 136 -9.88 10.96 12.86
C GLU A 136 -10.97 10.93 13.94
N ARG A 137 -11.15 9.78 14.61
CA ARG A 137 -12.16 9.62 15.67
C ARG A 137 -11.87 10.45 16.92
N GLU A 138 -10.60 10.64 17.26
CA GLU A 138 -10.19 11.47 18.40
C GLU A 138 -10.36 12.97 18.16
N ARG A 139 -10.41 13.40 16.88
CA ARG A 139 -10.57 14.82 16.50
C ARG A 139 -12.04 15.31 16.47
N GLY A 140 -13.02 14.44 16.77
CA GLY A 140 -14.45 14.76 16.62
C GLY A 140 -14.94 14.61 15.17
N PRO A 141 -16.25 14.83 14.89
CA PRO A 141 -16.79 14.69 13.54
C PRO A 141 -16.05 15.63 12.57
N PRO A 142 -15.58 15.14 11.41
CA PRO A 142 -14.73 15.92 10.53
C PRO A 142 -15.55 17.04 9.88
N ALA A 143 -15.14 18.29 10.10
CA ALA A 143 -15.32 19.31 9.09
C ALA A 143 -14.10 19.21 8.15
N SER A 144 -14.34 18.75 6.92
CA SER A 144 -13.40 18.70 5.77
C SER A 144 -12.80 17.32 5.42
N ASP A 145 -13.10 16.88 4.19
CA ASP A 145 -12.64 15.66 3.52
C ASP A 145 -11.23 15.82 2.91
N ASP A 146 -10.19 16.02 3.73
CA ASP A 146 -8.84 16.28 3.18
C ASP A 146 -7.64 15.49 3.74
N PRO A 147 -7.48 14.21 3.36
CA PRO A 147 -6.35 13.32 3.72
C PRO A 147 -4.91 13.69 3.28
N LEU A 148 -4.62 14.97 3.00
CA LEU A 148 -3.25 15.53 2.94
C LEU A 148 -2.86 16.14 4.31
N GLU A 149 -3.72 16.03 5.32
CA GLU A 149 -3.47 16.42 6.72
C GLU A 149 -2.49 15.51 7.51
N LEU A 150 -1.83 14.54 6.86
CA LEU A 150 -1.27 13.37 7.55
C LEU A 150 0.23 13.11 7.47
N VAL A 151 1.04 14.09 7.07
CA VAL A 151 2.51 13.87 7.02
C VAL A 151 3.33 15.04 7.58
N PRO A 152 3.59 15.10 8.90
CA PRO A 152 4.83 15.68 9.41
C PRO A 152 5.94 14.60 9.45
N ASP A 153 7.15 14.89 8.95
CA ASP A 153 8.31 14.03 9.26
C ASP A 153 8.78 14.30 10.69
N ALA A 154 9.27 13.25 11.34
CA ALA A 154 9.75 13.27 12.72
C ALA A 154 11.14 13.93 12.91
N ASN A 155 11.66 14.66 11.91
CA ASN A 155 12.96 15.36 12.02
C ASN A 155 12.92 16.84 11.62
N ASP A 156 11.72 17.41 11.56
CA ASP A 156 11.54 18.79 11.13
C ASP A 156 11.62 19.76 12.30
N SER A 157 12.53 20.73 12.21
CA SER A 157 12.48 21.93 13.04
C SER A 157 11.11 22.63 12.87
N PRO A 158 10.67 23.48 13.82
CA PRO A 158 9.44 24.26 13.67
C PRO A 158 9.34 25.03 12.34
N ALA A 159 10.49 25.48 11.81
CA ALA A 159 10.57 26.11 10.49
C ALA A 159 10.26 25.15 9.33
N MET A 160 10.74 23.90 9.41
CA MET A 160 10.52 22.87 8.39
C MET A 160 9.07 22.36 8.38
N ARG A 161 8.38 22.40 9.52
CA ARG A 161 6.93 22.13 9.61
C ARG A 161 6.09 23.16 8.86
N VAL A 162 6.39 24.46 9.07
CA VAL A 162 5.72 25.56 8.34
C VAL A 162 6.01 25.47 6.84
N LEU A 163 7.23 25.08 6.46
CA LEU A 163 7.59 24.85 5.06
C LEU A 163 6.78 23.71 4.45
N LYS A 164 6.63 22.59 5.16
CA LYS A 164 5.82 21.45 4.68
C LYS A 164 4.34 21.78 4.60
N ASP A 165 3.77 22.50 5.55
CA ASP A 165 2.38 22.93 5.47
C ASP A 165 2.13 23.86 4.28
N ARG A 166 3.07 24.76 3.96
CA ARG A 166 3.04 25.58 2.74
C ARG A 166 3.14 24.70 1.48
N CYS A 167 4.14 23.81 1.43
CA CYS A 167 4.34 22.88 0.33
C CYS A 167 3.14 21.93 0.12
N ARG A 168 2.36 21.61 1.16
CA ARG A 168 1.17 20.74 1.06
C ARG A 168 0.02 21.40 0.31
N GLY A 169 -0.22 22.69 0.56
CA GLY A 169 -1.21 23.47 -0.20
C GLY A 169 -0.84 23.51 -1.69
N ASP A 170 0.43 23.78 -1.97
CA ASP A 170 0.96 23.81 -3.33
C ASP A 170 0.93 22.43 -4.00
N LEU A 171 1.20 21.36 -3.25
CA LEU A 171 1.04 19.97 -3.72
C LEU A 171 -0.41 19.64 -4.08
N ARG A 172 -1.39 20.01 -3.24
CA ARG A 172 -2.82 19.81 -3.53
C ARG A 172 -3.21 20.47 -4.85
N ALA A 173 -2.86 21.75 -4.99
CA ALA A 173 -3.12 22.52 -6.19
C ALA A 173 -2.45 21.87 -7.41
N ALA A 174 -1.19 21.42 -7.27
CA ALA A 174 -0.46 20.72 -8.31
C ALA A 174 -1.15 19.44 -8.78
N PHE A 175 -1.64 18.62 -7.84
CA PHE A 175 -2.34 17.38 -8.14
C PHE A 175 -3.69 17.62 -8.82
N ALA A 176 -4.47 18.60 -8.35
CA ALA A 176 -5.75 18.96 -8.95
C ALA A 176 -5.57 19.44 -10.40
N VAL A 177 -4.58 20.31 -10.65
CA VAL A 177 -4.23 20.77 -12.00
C VAL A 177 -3.78 19.60 -12.88
N ALA A 178 -2.91 18.73 -12.36
CA ALA A 178 -2.39 17.58 -13.10
C ALA A 178 -3.51 16.59 -13.48
N LEU A 179 -4.47 16.35 -12.59
CA LEU A 179 -5.63 15.50 -12.88
C LEU A 179 -6.57 16.14 -13.91
N GLY A 180 -6.76 17.47 -13.84
CA GLY A 180 -7.54 18.22 -14.83
C GLY A 180 -7.01 18.07 -16.26
N GLU A 181 -5.68 18.01 -16.42
CA GLU A 181 -5.00 17.92 -17.72
C GLU A 181 -4.98 16.50 -18.32
N LEU A 182 -5.29 15.46 -17.55
CA LEU A 182 -5.42 14.11 -18.07
C LEU A 182 -6.62 14.00 -19.02
N GLU A 183 -6.53 13.11 -20.00
CA GLU A 183 -7.69 12.80 -20.83
C GLU A 183 -8.81 12.13 -20.00
N PRO A 184 -10.10 12.29 -20.37
CA PRO A 184 -11.21 11.66 -19.65
C PRO A 184 -11.04 10.14 -19.45
N ARG A 185 -10.45 9.47 -20.44
CA ARG A 185 -10.13 8.05 -20.40
C ARG A 185 -9.07 7.73 -19.34
N GLU A 186 -8.01 8.53 -19.26
CA GLU A 186 -6.92 8.35 -18.30
C GLU A 186 -7.43 8.54 -16.87
N ARG A 187 -8.24 9.57 -16.62
CA ARG A 187 -8.87 9.80 -15.30
C ARG A 187 -9.78 8.65 -14.90
N THR A 188 -10.63 8.18 -15.82
CA THR A 188 -11.54 7.05 -15.56
C THR A 188 -10.76 5.79 -15.19
N LEU A 189 -9.67 5.53 -15.89
CA LEU A 189 -8.85 4.34 -15.69
C LEU A 189 -8.10 4.40 -14.35
N LEU A 190 -7.55 5.57 -13.98
CA LEU A 190 -6.97 5.77 -12.66
C LEU A 190 -8.03 5.61 -11.55
N ARG A 191 -9.24 6.15 -11.74
CA ARG A 191 -10.32 6.06 -10.75
C ARG A 191 -10.70 4.61 -10.48
N GLN A 192 -10.86 3.83 -11.54
CA GLN A 192 -11.16 2.41 -11.45
C GLN A 192 -10.03 1.59 -10.82
N HIS A 193 -8.78 1.97 -11.07
CA HIS A 193 -7.64 1.29 -10.48
C HIS A 193 -7.49 1.59 -8.97
N TYR A 194 -7.56 2.87 -8.61
CA TYR A 194 -7.17 3.37 -7.30
C TYR A 194 -8.34 3.54 -6.31
N LEU A 195 -9.57 3.79 -6.80
CA LEU A 195 -10.78 3.84 -5.95
C LEU A 195 -11.51 2.51 -5.94
N ASP A 196 -11.83 2.00 -7.12
CA ASP A 196 -12.65 0.78 -7.26
C ASP A 196 -11.81 -0.49 -7.01
N GLY A 197 -10.49 -0.33 -6.87
CA GLY A 197 -9.55 -1.41 -6.57
C GLY A 197 -9.38 -2.41 -7.71
N LEU A 198 -9.75 -2.04 -8.95
CA LEU A 198 -9.66 -2.93 -10.09
C LEU A 198 -8.21 -3.17 -10.48
N GLY A 199 -7.79 -4.43 -10.44
CA GLY A 199 -6.50 -4.85 -10.97
C GLY A 199 -6.42 -4.69 -12.49
N ILE A 200 -5.19 -4.73 -13.02
CA ILE A 200 -4.92 -4.55 -14.46
C ILE A 200 -5.72 -5.53 -15.34
N ASP A 201 -5.95 -6.75 -14.87
CA ASP A 201 -6.73 -7.76 -15.61
C ASP A 201 -8.22 -7.41 -15.71
N ALA A 202 -8.80 -6.92 -14.61
CA ALA A 202 -10.19 -6.46 -14.59
C ALA A 202 -10.37 -5.21 -15.46
N LEU A 203 -9.39 -4.30 -15.44
CA LEU A 203 -9.37 -3.14 -16.33
C LEU A 203 -9.22 -3.54 -17.81
N ALA A 204 -8.40 -4.55 -18.11
CA ALA A 204 -8.22 -5.07 -19.46
C ALA A 204 -9.53 -5.63 -20.03
N GLN A 205 -10.28 -6.40 -19.23
CA GLN A 205 -11.63 -6.84 -19.60
C GLN A 205 -12.59 -5.68 -19.79
N LEU A 206 -12.66 -4.75 -18.83
CA LEU A 206 -13.60 -3.63 -18.84
C LEU A 206 -13.40 -2.70 -20.03
N HIS A 207 -12.14 -2.39 -20.36
CA HIS A 207 -11.76 -1.51 -21.47
C HIS A 207 -11.55 -2.26 -22.79
N ARG A 208 -11.81 -3.58 -22.83
CA ARG A 208 -11.59 -4.46 -23.99
C ARG A 208 -10.19 -4.26 -24.61
N ALA A 209 -9.18 -4.22 -23.76
CA ALA A 209 -7.80 -3.99 -24.12
C ALA A 209 -6.90 -5.10 -23.57
N HIS A 210 -5.67 -5.20 -24.07
CA HIS A 210 -4.71 -6.14 -23.52
C HIS A 210 -4.19 -5.67 -22.14
N ARG A 211 -3.90 -6.59 -21.22
CA ARG A 211 -3.31 -6.28 -19.89
C ARG A 211 -2.12 -5.34 -19.99
N ALA A 212 -1.19 -5.63 -20.91
CA ALA A 212 0.00 -4.82 -21.15
C ALA A 212 -0.33 -3.39 -21.66
N THR A 213 -1.49 -3.20 -22.28
CA THR A 213 -1.97 -1.90 -22.72
C THR A 213 -2.54 -1.10 -21.54
N CYS A 214 -3.37 -1.72 -20.70
CA CYS A 214 -3.88 -1.08 -19.48
C CYS A 214 -2.75 -0.73 -18.49
N ALA A 215 -1.77 -1.61 -18.31
CA ALA A 215 -0.57 -1.32 -17.51
C ALA A 215 0.16 -0.07 -18.02
N ARG A 216 0.36 0.01 -19.35
CA ARG A 216 0.98 1.18 -20.00
C ARG A 216 0.16 2.45 -19.84
N TRP A 217 -1.16 2.37 -19.92
CA TRP A 217 -2.03 3.54 -19.72
C TRP A 217 -1.96 4.07 -18.28
N ILE A 218 -1.98 3.19 -17.27
CA ILE A 218 -1.80 3.59 -15.86
C ILE A 218 -0.45 4.28 -15.69
N GLU A 219 0.62 3.67 -16.19
CA GLU A 219 1.97 4.23 -16.01
C GLU A 219 2.18 5.54 -16.79
N THR A 220 1.55 5.68 -17.96
CA THR A 220 1.58 6.92 -18.73
C THR A 220 0.87 8.04 -17.97
N ALA A 221 -0.32 7.77 -17.42
CA ALA A 221 -1.07 8.74 -16.63
C ALA A 221 -0.30 9.10 -15.35
N ARG A 222 0.29 8.12 -14.66
CA ARG A 222 1.15 8.32 -13.48
C ARG A 222 2.36 9.21 -13.80
N THR A 223 3.02 8.95 -14.93
CA THR A 223 4.17 9.73 -15.39
C THR A 223 3.78 11.17 -15.73
N LYS A 224 2.62 11.37 -16.36
CA LYS A 224 2.07 12.72 -16.65
C LYS A 224 1.82 13.50 -15.36
N ILE A 225 1.15 12.88 -14.38
CA ILE A 225 0.87 13.51 -13.08
C ILE A 225 2.18 13.88 -12.38
N LEU A 226 3.13 12.95 -12.31
CA LEU A 226 4.44 13.21 -11.71
C LEU A 226 5.16 14.37 -12.36
N ARG A 227 5.22 14.40 -13.70
CA ARG A 227 5.88 15.48 -14.43
C ARG A 227 5.24 16.84 -14.09
N ARG A 228 3.91 16.90 -14.01
CA ARG A 228 3.18 18.14 -13.73
C ARG A 228 3.36 18.61 -12.29
N VAL A 229 3.27 17.70 -11.33
CA VAL A 229 3.54 17.99 -9.92
C VAL A 229 4.97 18.48 -9.72
N LYS A 230 5.97 17.85 -10.38
CA LYS A 230 7.36 18.33 -10.37
C LYS A 230 7.49 19.75 -10.93
N SER A 231 6.81 20.07 -12.01
CA SER A 231 6.82 21.42 -12.60
C SER A 231 6.21 22.44 -11.65
N HIS A 232 5.03 22.15 -11.12
CA HIS A 232 4.34 23.06 -10.22
C HIS A 232 5.13 23.32 -8.94
N LEU A 233 5.79 22.30 -8.38
CA LEU A 233 6.65 22.49 -7.21
C LEU A 233 7.89 23.32 -7.50
N ARG A 234 8.45 23.27 -8.72
CA ARG A 234 9.54 24.20 -9.12
C ARG A 234 9.06 25.63 -9.18
N ASP A 235 7.86 25.83 -9.72
CA ASP A 235 7.33 27.17 -9.97
C ASP A 235 6.80 27.80 -8.67
N ALA A 236 6.23 27.00 -7.76
CA ALA A 236 5.66 27.44 -6.49
C ALA A 236 6.69 27.51 -5.35
N LEU A 237 7.73 26.69 -5.38
CA LEU A 237 8.75 26.63 -4.33
C LEU A 237 10.07 27.15 -4.86
N ASP A 238 10.51 28.29 -4.32
CA ASP A 238 11.85 28.85 -4.54
C ASP A 238 12.90 28.05 -3.74
N LEU A 239 13.04 26.76 -4.06
CA LEU A 239 13.91 25.82 -3.38
C LEU A 239 15.15 25.47 -4.23
N PRO A 240 16.30 25.20 -3.57
CA PRO A 240 17.46 24.65 -4.26
C PRO A 240 17.13 23.31 -4.95
N PRO A 241 17.71 23.02 -6.13
CA PRO A 241 17.40 21.81 -6.91
C PRO A 241 17.48 20.49 -6.13
N ALA A 242 18.42 20.37 -5.19
CA ALA A 242 18.62 19.16 -4.38
C ALA A 242 17.50 18.91 -3.35
N GLU A 243 16.92 19.97 -2.78
CA GLU A 243 15.81 19.87 -1.82
C GLU A 243 14.50 19.54 -2.54
N LEU A 244 14.33 20.10 -3.73
CA LEU A 244 13.23 19.76 -4.63
C LEU A 244 13.26 18.29 -5.05
N ASP A 245 14.43 17.75 -5.43
CA ASP A 245 14.56 16.33 -5.78
C ASP A 245 14.19 15.40 -4.61
N SER A 246 14.56 15.78 -3.38
CA SER A 246 14.19 15.06 -2.17
C SER A 246 12.68 15.10 -1.91
N ALA A 247 12.03 16.25 -2.08
CA ALA A 247 10.58 16.40 -1.97
C ALA A 247 9.84 15.58 -3.04
N ILE A 248 10.39 15.52 -4.25
CA ILE A 248 9.83 14.77 -5.37
C ILE A 248 9.88 13.25 -5.13
N VAL A 249 10.99 12.72 -4.59
CA VAL A 249 11.10 11.29 -4.24
C VAL A 249 10.08 10.92 -3.17
N LEU A 250 9.87 11.80 -2.19
CA LEU A 250 8.86 11.62 -1.15
C LEU A 250 7.45 11.56 -1.75
N VAL A 251 7.11 12.48 -2.67
CA VAL A 251 5.82 12.49 -3.38
C VAL A 251 5.63 11.23 -4.22
N GLN A 252 6.67 10.76 -4.92
CA GLN A 252 6.62 9.51 -5.71
C GLN A 252 6.29 8.29 -4.85
N SER A 253 6.85 8.22 -3.64
CA SER A 253 6.60 7.13 -2.69
C SER A 253 5.17 7.10 -2.11
N GLN A 254 4.47 8.24 -2.17
CA GLN A 254 3.13 8.41 -1.60
C GLN A 254 2.04 8.58 -2.66
N LEU A 255 2.42 8.55 -3.94
CA LEU A 255 1.56 8.94 -5.05
C LEU A 255 0.32 8.05 -5.16
N ASP A 256 0.45 6.74 -4.93
CA ASP A 256 -0.68 5.81 -5.00
C ASP A 256 -1.76 6.13 -3.94
N LEU A 257 -1.35 6.62 -2.75
CA LEU A 257 -2.26 7.03 -1.68
C LEU A 257 -2.95 8.37 -1.99
N SER A 258 -2.24 9.30 -2.63
CA SER A 258 -2.79 10.59 -3.06
C SER A 258 -3.78 10.46 -4.23
N LEU A 259 -3.52 9.52 -5.15
CA LEU A 259 -4.39 9.26 -6.30
C LEU A 259 -5.71 8.58 -5.91
N SER A 260 -5.71 7.63 -4.98
CA SER A 260 -6.90 6.95 -4.43
C SER A 260 -7.93 7.85 -3.74
N ARG A 261 -7.78 9.17 -3.81
CA ARG A 261 -8.44 10.11 -2.92
C ARG A 261 -8.86 11.37 -3.67
N GLN A 262 -7.95 11.97 -4.44
CA GLN A 262 -8.30 13.07 -5.34
C GLN A 262 -9.22 12.65 -6.49
N LEU A 263 -9.32 11.35 -6.77
CA LEU A 263 -10.26 10.83 -7.76
C LEU A 263 -11.65 10.54 -7.16
N ALA A 264 -11.75 10.51 -5.82
CA ALA A 264 -12.99 10.25 -5.08
C ALA A 264 -13.85 11.51 -4.90
N ASP A 265 -13.21 12.69 -4.97
CA ASP A 265 -13.84 14.00 -5.16
C ASP A 265 -14.22 14.23 -6.63
#